data_AF-A0A2V6DXB3-F1
#
_entry.id   AF-A0A2V6DXB3-F1
#
_cell.length_a   1.000
_cell.length_b   1.000
_cell.length_c   1.000
_cell.angle_alpha   90.00
_cell.angle_beta   90.00
_cell.angle_gamma   90.00
#
_symmetry.space_group_name_H-M   'P 1'
#
loop_
_entity.id
_entity.type
_entity.pdbx_description
1 polymer ?
#
loop_
_entity_poly.entity_id
_entity_poly.type
_entity_poly.pdbx_seq_one_letter_code
_entity_poly.pdbx_strand_id
1 'polypeptide(L)' 'MPTYIYETTDPTKPIRNFEVKQSVHDDPLESDPETGEAARRIISAGYNLLIRGKSVGPCVGSVGSH' A
#
# COMPACT_ATOMS: atom_id res chain seq x y z
N MET A 1 0.91 -16.02 -8.96
CA MET A 1 1.70 -14.80 -8.72
C MET A 1 0.81 -13.82 -7.99
N PRO A 2 1.13 -13.45 -6.74
CA PRO A 2 0.40 -12.43 -6.00
C PRO A 2 0.59 -11.03 -6.61
N THR A 3 -0.35 -10.14 -6.30
CA THR A 3 -0.22 -8.71 -6.55
C THR A 3 0.06 -8.02 -5.23
N TYR A 4 1.10 -7.21 -5.17
CA TYR A 4 1.45 -6.41 -4.00
C TYR A 4 1.17 -4.95 -4.28
N ILE A 5 0.82 -4.21 -3.23
CA ILE A 5 0.63 -2.76 -3.32
C ILE A 5 1.95 -2.10 -2.92
N TYR A 6 2.40 -1.15 -3.72
CA TYR A 6 3.55 -0.31 -3.47
C TYR A 6 3.12 1.14 -3.32
N GLU A 7 3.92 1.91 -2.59
CA GLU A 7 3.73 3.34 -2.36
C GLU A 7 5.03 4.08 -2.64
N THR A 8 4.94 5.20 -3.36
CA THR A 8 6.08 6.10 -3.57
C THR A 8 6.44 6.81 -2.26
N THR A 9 7.73 6.80 -1.92
CA THR A 9 8.25 7.39 -0.67
C THR A 9 8.98 8.72 -0.89
N ASP A 10 8.97 9.22 -2.13
CA ASP A 10 9.66 10.46 -2.46
C ASP A 10 9.00 11.65 -1.74
N PRO A 11 9.74 12.41 -0.90
CA PRO A 11 9.17 13.51 -0.12
C PRO A 11 8.87 14.76 -0.95
N THR A 12 9.35 14.82 -2.20
CA THR A 12 9.17 15.97 -3.08
C THR A 12 7.89 15.87 -3.91
N LYS A 13 7.25 14.69 -3.91
CA LYS A 13 6.12 14.37 -4.77
C LYS A 13 4.93 13.83 -3.98
N PRO A 14 3.71 13.91 -4.55
CA PRO A 14 2.54 13.30 -3.92
C PRO A 14 2.70 11.78 -3.84
N ILE A 15 2.32 11.24 -2.68
CA ILE A 15 2.29 9.79 -2.43
C ILE A 15 1.34 9.12 -3.43
N ARG A 16 1.87 8.17 -4.21
CA ARG A 16 1.13 7.38 -5.21
C ARG A 16 1.17 5.90 -4.81
N ASN A 17 -0.01 5.28 -4.79
CA ASN A 17 -0.16 3.84 -4.57
C ASN A 17 -0.35 3.13 -5.91
N PHE A 18 0.34 2.02 -6.12
CA PHE A 18 0.23 1.24 -7.34
C PHE A 18 0.36 -0.26 -7.07
N GLU A 19 -0.23 -1.07 -7.94
CA GLU A 19 -0.26 -2.51 -7.82
C GLU A 19 0.81 -3.16 -8.73
N VAL A 20 1.64 -4.01 -8.14
CA VAL A 20 2.68 -4.74 -8.87
C VAL A 20 2.48 -6.23 -8.72
N LYS A 21 2.38 -6.91 -9.86
CA LYS A 21 2.35 -8.37 -9.91
C LYS A 21 3.77 -8.90 -9.76
N GLN A 22 4.08 -9.44 -8.58
CA GLN A 22 5.42 -9.93 -8.25
C GLN A 22 5.37 -11.37 -7.75
N SER A 23 6.43 -12.13 -7.96
CA SER A 23 6.55 -13.47 -7.38
C SER A 23 6.87 -13.39 -5.88
N VAL A 24 6.41 -14.36 -5.10
CA VAL A 24 6.70 -14.42 -3.65
C VAL A 24 8.18 -14.66 -3.35
N HIS A 25 8.91 -15.22 -4.31
CA HIS A 25 10.35 -15.50 -4.22
C HIS A 25 11.23 -14.35 -4.72
N ASP A 26 10.60 -13.29 -5.23
CA ASP A 26 11.30 -12.14 -5.78
C ASP A 26 11.52 -11.11 -4.67
N ASP A 27 12.66 -10.44 -4.69
CA ASP A 27 12.97 -9.37 -3.76
C ASP A 27 12.02 -8.17 -3.96
N PRO A 28 11.60 -7.48 -2.89
CA PRO A 28 10.71 -6.34 -3.00
C PRO A 28 11.35 -5.23 -3.85
N LEU A 29 10.55 -4.57 -4.68
CA LEU A 29 11.00 -3.44 -5.49
C LEU A 29 11.35 -2.25 -4.61
N GLU A 30 12.59 -1.76 -4.75
CA GLU A 30 13.06 -0.52 -4.10
C GLU A 30 12.68 0.74 -4.89
N SER A 31 12.34 0.58 -6.17
CA SER A 31 11.96 1.66 -7.05
C SER A 31 10.84 1.26 -7.99
N ASP A 32 9.97 2.22 -8.31
CA ASP A 32 8.89 2.05 -9.27
C ASP A 32 9.48 1.83 -10.68
N PRO A 33 9.08 0.75 -11.39
CA PRO A 33 9.63 0.44 -12.70
C PRO A 33 9.12 1.36 -13.83
N GLU A 34 8.04 2.13 -13.61
CA GLU A 34 7.48 3.05 -14.59
C GLU A 34 8.11 4.45 -14.50
N THR A 35 8.38 4.93 -13.29
CA THR A 35 8.84 6.29 -12.98
C THR A 35 10.25 6.36 -12.44
N GLY A 36 10.81 5.26 -11.96
CA GLY A 36 12.12 5.20 -11.30
C GLY A 36 12.13 5.79 -9.88
N GLU A 37 10.97 6.07 -9.30
CA GLU A 37 10.84 6.70 -8.00
C GLU A 37 11.08 5.70 -6.86
N ALA A 38 11.64 6.15 -5.74
CA ALA A 38 11.77 5.31 -4.55
C ALA A 38 10.39 4.82 -4.11
N ALA A 39 10.23 3.50 -4.01
CA ALA A 39 8.99 2.85 -3.70
C ALA A 39 9.19 1.84 -2.58
N ARG A 40 8.14 1.63 -1.77
CA ARG A 40 8.13 0.60 -0.73
C ARG A 40 6.90 -0.27 -0.83
N ARG A 41 7.06 -1.56 -0.54
CA ARG A 41 5.94 -2.51 -0.48
C ARG A 41 5.09 -2.23 0.75
N ILE A 42 3.80 -1.94 0.54
CA ILE A 42 2.81 -1.90 1.61
C ILE A 42 2.31 -3.32 1.85
N ILE A 43 2.67 -3.86 3.02
CA ILE A 43 2.07 -5.09 3.54
C ILE A 43 0.88 -4.67 4.41
N SER A 44 -0.30 -4.56 3.80
CA SER A 44 -1.55 -4.27 4.51
C SER A 44 -2.01 -5.49 5.30
N ALA A 45 -1.31 -5.82 6.37
CA ALA A 45 -1.75 -6.79 7.35
C ALA A 45 -2.78 -6.12 8.27
N GLY A 46 -4.03 -5.97 7.82
CA GLY A 46 -5.23 -5.76 8.66
C GLY A 46 -5.19 -4.73 9.81
N TYR A 47 -4.29 -3.74 9.80
CA TYR A 47 -4.14 -2.78 10.89
C TYR A 47 -4.18 -1.35 10.34
N ASN A 48 -5.09 -0.56 10.92
CA ASN A 48 -5.18 0.89 10.79
C ASN A 48 -3.78 1.52 10.89
N LEU A 49 -3.19 1.87 9.76
CA LEU A 49 -2.11 2.84 9.76
C LEU A 49 -2.72 4.14 10.26
N LEU A 50 -2.47 4.46 11.54
CA LEU A 50 -2.66 5.79 12.11
C LEU A 50 -1.67 6.74 11.43
N ILE A 51 -1.96 7.10 10.18
CA ILE A 51 -1.33 8.24 9.53
C ILE A 51 -1.90 9.46 10.26
N ARG A 52 -1.07 10.05 11.12
CA ARG A 52 -1.32 11.35 11.75
C ARG A 52 -1.59 12.37 10.64
N GLY A 53 -2.85 12.58 10.27
CA GLY A 53 -3.22 13.73 9.44
C GLY A 53 -4.46 13.64 8.56
N LYS A 54 -5.09 12.48 8.33
CA LYS A 54 -6.33 12.44 7.51
C LYS A 54 -7.33 11.41 8.04
N SER A 55 -8.40 11.93 8.61
CA SER A 55 -9.58 11.20 9.09
C SER A 55 -10.16 10.33 7.97
N VAL A 56 -9.98 9.01 8.06
CA VAL A 56 -10.87 8.04 7.39
C VAL A 56 -11.81 7.51 8.46
N GLY A 57 -13.09 7.86 8.31
CA GLY A 57 -14.16 7.48 9.24
C GLY A 57 -14.37 5.97 9.30
N PRO A 58 -15.08 5.47 10.33
CA PRO A 58 -15.26 4.05 10.54
C PRO A 58 -16.13 3.46 9.43
N CYS A 59 -15.61 2.49 8.68
CA CYS A 59 -16.43 1.60 7.88
C CYS A 59 -17.16 0.65 8.83
N VAL A 60 -18.45 0.90 9.04
CA VAL A 60 -19.37 0.04 9.81
C VAL A 60 -19.47 -1.33 9.15
N GLY A 61 -18.87 -2.35 9.76
CA GLY A 61 -19.18 -3.74 9.50
C GLY A 61 -20.54 -4.06 10.12
N SER A 62 -21.57 -4.24 9.28
CA SER A 62 -22.87 -4.73 9.72
C SER A 62 -22.73 -6.19 10.12
N VAL A 63 -22.84 -6.50 11.41
CA VAL A 63 -22.98 -7.89 11.90
C VAL A 63 -24.40 -8.38 11.61
N GLY A 64 -24.50 -9.44 10.80
CA GLY A 64 -25.76 -10.15 10.57
C GLY A 64 -26.17 -10.92 11.82
N SER A 65 -27.43 -10.76 12.23
CA SER A 65 -28.07 -11.52 13.30
C SER A 65 -28.30 -12.98 12.86
N HIS A 66 -28.08 -13.92 13.78
CA HIS A 66 -28.71 -15.25 13.79
C HIS A 66 -29.37 -15.43 15.15
#